data_AF-A0AAW1SLH8-F1
#
_entry.id   AF-A0AAW1SLH8-F1
#
_cell.length_a   1.000
_cell.length_b   1.000
_cell.length_c   1.000
_cell.angle_alpha   90.00
_cell.angle_beta   90.00
_cell.angle_gamma   90.00
#
_symmetry.space_group_name_H-M   'P 1'
#
loop_
_entity.id
_entity.type
_entity.pdbx_description
1 polymer ?
#
loop_
_entity_poly.entity_id
_entity_poly.type
_entity_poly.pdbx_seq_one_letter_code
_entity_poly.pdbx_strand_id
1 'polypeptide(L)'
;MGHELAQREPRRGRRLTLAALVHVPQRPPLLVYSAHLEVFCGVLARITQFADIIRDSKEHIDQGIVHQAVLGDLNTMGHGVARLSHRHCTDALRLRSLGWYEAEVWHAAVLSQMDPSYARDPPVPAVSEAPGTSGIEAQSEMLGRDAHGSHSNQRLRRWGVSEAVCRDALNPGFIDPFPMNLVTLDNPAYRLFGVSLMKGKLDWILLRRLHALATSVGNDNYSMSDHKWISASVSFK
;
A
#
# COMPACT_ATOMS: atom_id res chain seq x y z
N MET A 1 19.45 -2.53 16.35
CA MET A 1 18.41 -2.05 17.29
C MET A 1 17.08 -2.66 16.86
N GLY A 2 16.29 -3.19 17.79
CA GLY A 2 14.96 -3.73 17.45
C GLY A 2 13.99 -2.59 17.11
N HIS A 3 13.12 -2.80 16.13
CA HIS A 3 12.07 -1.85 15.75
C HIS A 3 11.13 -1.61 16.96
N GLU A 4 10.82 -0.37 17.31
CA GLU A 4 10.01 -0.02 18.50
C GLU A 4 8.65 -0.75 18.57
N LEU A 5 8.11 -1.15 17.42
CA LEU A 5 6.88 -1.93 17.30
C LEU A 5 6.95 -3.33 17.97
N ALA A 6 8.14 -3.94 18.03
CA ALA A 6 8.31 -5.34 18.46
C ALA A 6 7.89 -5.61 19.92
N GLN A 7 7.73 -4.57 20.74
CA GLN A 7 7.32 -4.72 22.15
C GLN A 7 5.80 -4.84 22.35
N ARG A 8 4.97 -4.62 21.32
CA ARG A 8 3.49 -4.54 21.45
C ARG A 8 2.70 -5.50 20.56
N GLU A 9 3.39 -6.29 19.74
CA GLU A 9 2.77 -7.18 18.76
C GLU A 9 2.78 -8.64 19.27
N PRO A 10 1.75 -9.45 18.98
CA PRO A 10 1.66 -10.83 19.47
C PRO A 10 2.66 -11.76 18.77
N ARG A 11 3.15 -11.37 17.58
CA ARG A 11 4.13 -12.13 16.80
C ARG A 11 5.51 -12.12 17.48
N ARG A 12 6.10 -13.30 17.62
CA ARG A 12 7.51 -13.48 18.02
C ARG A 12 8.35 -13.71 16.76
N GLY A 13 9.37 -12.87 16.51
CA GLY A 13 10.30 -13.03 15.39
C GLY A 13 10.62 -11.74 14.63
N ARG A 14 11.36 -11.86 13.53
CA ARG A 14 11.68 -10.74 12.61
C ARG A 14 10.66 -10.66 11.49
N ARG A 15 10.52 -9.45 10.94
CA ARG A 15 9.78 -9.19 9.70
C ARG A 15 10.80 -8.98 8.59
N LEU A 16 10.50 -9.55 7.44
CA LEU A 16 11.34 -9.47 6.25
C LEU A 16 10.43 -9.23 5.07
N THR A 17 10.76 -8.22 4.28
CA THR A 17 10.27 -8.09 2.91
C THR A 17 11.34 -8.69 2.02
N LEU A 18 10.94 -9.53 1.07
CA LEU A 18 11.86 -10.05 0.06
C LEU A 18 11.77 -9.18 -1.19
N ALA A 19 12.90 -8.84 -1.78
CA ALA A 19 12.96 -8.16 -3.07
C ALA A 19 13.80 -9.02 -4.03
N ALA A 20 13.35 -9.13 -5.27
CA ALA A 20 14.05 -9.88 -6.30
C ALA A 20 14.09 -9.10 -7.62
N LEU A 21 15.26 -9.07 -8.25
CA LEU A 21 15.41 -8.50 -9.59
C LEU A 21 15.16 -9.60 -10.64
N VAL A 22 14.01 -9.53 -11.29
CA VAL A 22 13.57 -10.48 -12.32
C VAL A 22 14.07 -10.00 -13.68
N HIS A 23 14.89 -10.83 -14.32
CA HIS A 23 15.39 -10.57 -15.67
C HIS A 23 14.40 -11.12 -16.70
N VAL A 24 13.89 -10.25 -17.56
CA VAL A 24 12.96 -10.61 -18.63
C VAL A 24 13.70 -10.47 -19.96
N PRO A 25 13.71 -11.50 -20.84
CA PRO A 25 14.42 -11.44 -22.11
C PRO A 25 14.02 -10.19 -22.92
N GLN A 26 15.03 -9.46 -23.41
CA GLN A 26 14.85 -8.26 -24.25
C GLN A 26 14.08 -7.10 -23.57
N ARG A 27 13.97 -7.10 -22.24
CA ARG A 27 13.31 -6.06 -21.47
C ARG A 27 14.20 -5.56 -20.32
N PRO A 28 13.97 -4.34 -19.82
CA PRO A 28 14.60 -3.88 -18.59
C PRO A 28 14.26 -4.83 -17.42
N PRO A 29 15.12 -4.91 -16.40
CA PRO A 29 14.85 -5.74 -15.24
C PRO A 29 13.64 -5.21 -14.46
N LEU A 30 12.90 -6.12 -13.83
CA LEU A 30 11.73 -5.83 -12.99
C LEU A 30 12.08 -6.14 -11.53
N LEU A 31 12.00 -5.14 -10.66
CA LEU A 31 12.14 -5.36 -9.21
C LEU A 31 10.79 -5.75 -8.61
N VAL A 32 10.73 -6.93 -7.98
CA VAL A 32 9.50 -7.44 -7.36
C VAL A 32 9.71 -7.59 -5.87
N TYR A 33 8.85 -6.94 -5.09
CA TYR A 33 8.77 -7.10 -3.64
C TYR A 33 7.67 -8.09 -3.29
N SER A 34 7.98 -9.01 -2.37
CA SER A 34 7.02 -9.85 -1.66
C SER A 34 6.94 -9.36 -0.21
N ALA A 35 5.84 -8.69 0.10
CA ALA A 35 5.60 -8.04 1.38
C ALA A 35 4.58 -8.83 2.21
N HIS A 36 4.86 -8.96 3.50
CA HIS A 36 3.91 -9.46 4.48
C HIS A 36 4.00 -8.60 5.75
N LEU A 37 3.09 -7.64 5.90
CA LEU A 37 3.14 -6.67 6.99
C LEU A 37 2.46 -7.19 8.26
N GLU A 38 2.75 -6.59 9.41
CA GLU A 38 2.13 -7.02 10.66
C GLU A 38 0.61 -6.80 10.69
N VAL A 39 -0.12 -7.81 11.18
CA VAL A 39 -1.59 -7.77 11.36
C VAL A 39 -2.00 -6.90 12.56
N PHE A 40 -1.32 -7.04 13.69
CA PHE A 40 -1.78 -6.49 14.98
C PHE A 40 -0.98 -5.28 15.49
N CYS A 41 -0.53 -4.39 14.59
CA CYS A 41 0.26 -3.21 14.94
C CYS A 41 -0.49 -1.87 14.89
N GLY A 42 -1.65 -1.82 14.23
CA GLY A 42 -2.35 -0.58 13.89
C GLY A 42 -1.95 -0.04 12.52
N VAL A 43 -2.79 0.84 11.96
CA VAL A 43 -2.65 1.37 10.59
C VAL A 43 -1.35 2.17 10.42
N LEU A 44 -1.03 3.06 11.35
CA LEU A 44 0.16 3.92 11.24
C LEU A 44 1.46 3.11 11.36
N ALA A 45 1.46 2.09 12.22
CA ALA A 45 2.58 1.18 12.36
C ALA A 45 2.79 0.33 11.10
N ARG A 46 1.72 -0.05 10.42
CA ARG A 46 1.76 -0.76 9.13
C ARG A 46 2.28 0.14 8.01
N ILE A 47 1.80 1.39 7.94
CA ILE A 47 2.32 2.40 7.00
C ILE A 47 3.81 2.64 7.27
N THR A 48 4.25 2.64 8.53
CA THR A 48 5.68 2.75 8.88
C THR A 48 6.50 1.60 8.29
N GLN A 49 6.02 0.35 8.41
CA GLN A 49 6.67 -0.80 7.77
C GLN A 49 6.69 -0.68 6.24
N PHE A 50 5.62 -0.15 5.65
CA PHE A 50 5.54 0.05 4.20
C PHE A 50 6.45 1.19 3.70
N ALA A 51 6.69 2.21 4.53
CA ALA A 51 7.59 3.30 4.20
C ALA A 51 9.03 2.81 3.95
N ASP A 52 9.47 1.76 4.64
CA ASP A 52 10.77 1.12 4.36
C ASP A 52 10.82 0.54 2.94
N ILE A 53 9.73 -0.08 2.47
CA ILE A 53 9.63 -0.61 1.09
C ILE A 53 9.66 0.54 0.09
N ILE A 54 8.94 1.64 0.37
CA ILE A 54 8.97 2.81 -0.53
C ILE A 54 10.36 3.45 -0.57
N ARG A 55 11.06 3.56 0.56
CA ARG A 55 12.42 4.09 0.62
C ARG A 55 13.38 3.27 -0.24
N ASP A 56 13.38 1.95 -0.05
CA ASP A 56 14.20 1.02 -0.85
C ASP A 56 13.85 1.10 -2.34
N SER A 57 12.56 1.18 -2.65
CA SER A 57 12.07 1.42 -4.02
C SER A 57 12.66 2.67 -4.65
N LYS A 58 12.67 3.80 -3.94
CA LYS A 58 13.25 5.07 -4.40
C LYS A 58 14.75 4.95 -4.65
N GLU A 59 15.49 4.34 -3.72
CA GLU A 59 16.93 4.08 -3.88
C GLU A 59 17.22 3.28 -5.17
N HIS A 60 16.39 2.29 -5.48
CA HIS A 60 16.51 1.52 -6.73
C HIS A 60 16.06 2.29 -7.98
N ILE A 61 15.09 3.21 -7.87
CA ILE A 61 14.72 4.11 -8.97
C ILE A 61 15.90 5.01 -9.32
N ASP A 62 16.57 5.56 -8.30
CA ASP A 62 17.74 6.44 -8.48
C ASP A 62 18.93 5.69 -9.12
N GLN A 63 18.97 4.36 -8.97
CA GLN A 63 19.92 3.46 -9.65
C GLN A 63 19.47 3.03 -11.06
N GLY A 64 18.32 3.51 -11.55
CA GLY A 64 17.79 3.23 -12.89
C GLY A 64 16.83 2.04 -12.98
N ILE A 65 16.48 1.38 -11.88
CA ILE A 65 15.51 0.27 -11.85
C ILE A 65 14.10 0.84 -11.69
N VAL A 66 13.52 1.29 -12.82
CA VAL A 66 12.27 2.06 -12.82
C VAL A 66 10.99 1.22 -12.86
N HIS A 67 11.08 -0.05 -13.27
CA HIS A 67 9.96 -1.00 -13.33
C HIS A 67 9.92 -1.80 -12.06
N GLN A 68 8.83 -1.65 -11.30
CA GLN A 68 8.73 -2.29 -9.99
C GLN A 68 7.31 -2.79 -9.70
N ALA A 69 7.21 -3.81 -8.87
CA ALA A 69 5.95 -4.30 -8.34
C ALA A 69 6.07 -4.63 -6.85
N VAL A 70 5.11 -4.23 -6.02
CA VAL A 70 4.96 -4.69 -4.64
C VAL A 70 3.76 -5.60 -4.56
N LEU A 71 3.96 -6.84 -4.10
CA LEU A 71 2.97 -7.89 -4.05
C LEU A 71 2.87 -8.46 -2.64
N GLY A 72 1.70 -8.96 -2.27
CA GLY A 72 1.53 -9.79 -1.08
C GLY A 72 0.52 -9.24 -0.09
N ASP A 73 0.58 -9.76 1.14
CA ASP A 73 -0.37 -9.49 2.21
C ASP A 73 0.10 -8.27 3.03
N LEU A 74 -0.50 -7.11 2.75
CA LEU A 74 -0.23 -5.89 3.51
C LEU A 74 -1.05 -5.82 4.80
N ASN A 75 -1.91 -6.79 5.06
CA ASN A 75 -2.70 -6.92 6.28
C ASN A 75 -3.51 -5.67 6.63
N THR A 76 -4.13 -5.05 5.61
CA THR A 76 -4.99 -3.87 5.83
C THR A 76 -6.36 -4.26 6.43
N MET A 77 -6.28 -4.75 7.67
CA MET A 77 -7.36 -5.32 8.51
C MET A 77 -7.64 -4.51 9.77
N GLY A 78 -7.01 -3.35 9.94
CA GLY A 78 -7.07 -2.53 11.14
C GLY A 78 -8.47 -2.04 11.51
N HIS A 79 -9.53 -2.55 10.90
CA HIS A 79 -10.94 -2.30 11.20
C HIS A 79 -11.70 -3.59 11.53
N GLY A 80 -12.78 -3.44 12.31
CA GLY A 80 -13.49 -4.55 12.95
C GLY A 80 -13.09 -4.71 14.42
N VAL A 81 -13.09 -5.94 14.93
CA VAL A 81 -12.85 -6.22 16.36
C VAL A 81 -11.42 -5.93 16.81
N ALA A 82 -10.44 -5.92 15.90
CA ALA A 82 -9.05 -5.60 16.22
C ALA A 82 -8.92 -4.20 16.86
N ARG A 83 -9.77 -3.24 16.47
CA ARG A 83 -9.85 -1.89 17.07
C ARG A 83 -10.38 -1.88 18.50
N LEU A 84 -11.07 -2.93 18.93
CA LEU A 84 -11.56 -3.06 20.30
C LEU A 84 -10.47 -3.57 21.25
N SER A 85 -9.37 -4.11 20.72
CA SER A 85 -8.24 -4.54 21.53
C SER A 85 -7.64 -3.36 22.31
N HIS A 86 -7.42 -3.56 23.61
CA HIS A 86 -6.69 -2.61 24.45
C HIS A 86 -5.17 -2.74 24.30
N ARG A 87 -4.69 -3.80 23.63
CA ARG A 87 -3.25 -4.10 23.46
C ARG A 87 -2.76 -3.86 22.03
N HIS A 88 -3.60 -4.16 21.05
CA HIS A 88 -3.26 -4.13 19.63
C HIS A 88 -4.00 -3.01 18.91
N CYS A 89 -3.42 -2.52 17.81
CA CYS A 89 -4.01 -1.45 17.00
C CYS A 89 -4.36 -0.19 17.81
N THR A 90 -3.46 0.23 18.70
CA THR A 90 -3.66 1.34 19.65
C THR A 90 -3.13 2.69 19.17
N ASP A 91 -2.83 2.82 17.88
CA ASP A 91 -2.33 4.08 17.31
C ASP A 91 -3.43 5.17 17.22
N ALA A 92 -3.02 6.37 16.80
CA ALA A 92 -3.91 7.52 16.71
C ALA A 92 -5.09 7.33 15.73
N LEU A 93 -5.00 6.37 14.80
CA LEU A 93 -6.06 6.09 13.84
C LEU A 93 -7.13 5.15 14.39
N ARG A 94 -6.87 4.41 15.48
CA ARG A 94 -7.83 3.47 16.11
C ARG A 94 -9.28 3.97 16.13
N LEU A 95 -9.50 5.20 16.54
CA LEU A 95 -10.83 5.82 16.59
C LEU A 95 -11.08 6.82 15.45
N ARG A 96 -10.02 7.45 14.94
CA ARG A 96 -10.13 8.49 13.89
C ARG A 96 -10.49 7.94 12.52
N SER A 97 -10.29 6.64 12.29
CA SER A 97 -10.67 5.96 11.05
C SER A 97 -11.96 5.13 11.20
N LEU A 98 -12.79 5.43 12.20
CA LEU A 98 -14.11 4.81 12.33
C LEU A 98 -14.96 5.14 11.09
N GLY A 99 -15.56 4.13 10.48
CA GLY A 99 -16.36 4.26 9.25
C GLY A 99 -15.54 4.15 7.95
N TRP A 100 -14.22 4.02 8.05
CA TRP A 100 -13.34 3.80 6.91
C TRP A 100 -12.85 2.34 6.90
N TYR A 101 -12.59 1.80 5.71
CA TYR A 101 -11.75 0.62 5.53
C TYR A 101 -10.27 1.03 5.53
N GLU A 102 -9.37 0.14 5.96
CA GLU A 102 -7.95 0.50 6.05
C GLU A 102 -7.38 0.79 4.66
N ALA A 103 -7.85 0.06 3.64
CA ALA A 103 -7.50 0.31 2.25
C ALA A 103 -7.81 1.74 1.79
N GLU A 104 -8.90 2.34 2.26
CA GLU A 104 -9.25 3.73 1.95
C GLU A 104 -8.31 4.70 2.65
N VAL A 105 -7.94 4.42 3.91
CA VAL A 105 -6.94 5.19 4.64
C VAL A 105 -5.59 5.15 3.91
N TRP A 106 -5.16 3.95 3.48
CA TRP A 106 -3.93 3.76 2.73
C TRP A 106 -3.94 4.48 1.39
N HIS A 107 -5.05 4.40 0.66
CA HIS A 107 -5.18 5.15 -0.59
C HIS A 107 -5.00 6.65 -0.32
N ALA A 108 -5.78 7.21 0.60
CA ALA A 108 -5.81 8.64 0.86
C ALA A 108 -4.52 9.17 1.51
N ALA A 109 -3.82 8.35 2.30
CA ALA A 109 -2.65 8.76 3.07
C ALA A 109 -1.31 8.35 2.44
N VAL A 110 -1.28 7.37 1.54
CA VAL A 110 -0.04 6.88 0.92
C VAL A 110 -0.15 6.91 -0.59
N LEU A 111 -1.09 6.16 -1.18
CA LEU A 111 -1.11 5.98 -2.65
C LEU A 111 -1.43 7.28 -3.41
N SER A 112 -2.33 8.12 -2.90
CA SER A 112 -2.64 9.42 -3.49
C SER A 112 -1.58 10.50 -3.20
N GLN A 113 -0.65 10.25 -2.27
CA GLN A 113 0.37 11.22 -1.84
C GLN A 113 1.64 11.03 -2.69
N MET A 114 1.60 11.52 -3.93
CA MET A 114 2.68 11.36 -4.90
C MET A 114 3.96 12.11 -4.50
N ASP A 115 5.11 11.48 -4.71
CA ASP A 115 6.41 12.12 -4.58
C ASP A 115 6.74 12.93 -5.86
N PRO A 116 6.85 14.27 -5.78
CA PRO A 116 7.09 15.11 -6.95
C PRO A 116 8.41 14.82 -7.66
N SER A 117 9.40 14.28 -6.96
CA SER A 117 10.69 13.89 -7.53
C SER A 117 10.55 12.75 -8.54
N TYR A 118 9.51 11.93 -8.39
CA TYR A 118 9.27 10.74 -9.21
C TYR A 118 7.99 10.83 -10.06
N ALA A 119 7.23 11.93 -9.95
CA ALA A 119 5.98 12.16 -10.66
C ALA A 119 6.15 12.39 -12.17
N ARG A 120 7.38 12.66 -12.64
CA ARG A 120 7.67 12.86 -14.07
C ARG A 120 8.01 11.53 -14.73
N ASP A 121 7.07 11.02 -15.53
CA ASP A 121 7.47 10.26 -16.70
C ASP A 121 8.15 11.22 -17.70
N PRO A 122 9.21 10.83 -18.44
CA PRO A 122 9.44 11.47 -19.73
C PRO A 122 8.15 11.30 -20.56
N PRO A 123 7.71 12.33 -21.30
CA PRO A 123 6.44 12.28 -22.00
C PRO A 123 6.41 11.10 -22.96
N VAL A 124 5.45 10.19 -22.77
CA VAL A 124 5.04 9.22 -23.79
C VAL A 124 4.30 10.03 -24.88
N PRO A 125 4.65 9.89 -26.18
CA PRO A 125 3.91 10.58 -27.23
C PRO A 125 2.45 10.14 -27.17
N ALA A 126 1.55 11.11 -27.02
CA ALA A 126 0.12 10.90 -26.89
C ALA A 126 -0.40 10.09 -28.09
N VAL A 127 -0.97 8.92 -27.81
CA VAL A 127 -1.92 8.31 -28.74
C VAL A 127 -3.15 9.18 -28.73
N SER A 128 -3.51 9.73 -29.89
CA SER A 128 -4.67 10.61 -30.03
C SER A 128 -5.95 9.85 -29.70
N GLU A 129 -6.73 10.36 -28.76
CA GLU A 129 -8.17 10.07 -28.70
C GLU A 129 -8.98 11.35 -28.50
N ALA A 130 -10.17 11.30 -29.09
CA ALA A 130 -11.10 12.38 -29.41
C ALA A 130 -11.78 12.99 -28.17
N PRO A 131 -12.52 14.12 -28.33
CA PRO A 131 -12.91 14.97 -27.22
C PRO A 131 -14.21 14.51 -26.55
N GLY A 132 -14.24 14.56 -25.22
CA GLY A 132 -15.50 14.67 -24.48
C GLY A 132 -15.54 13.85 -23.21
N THR A 133 -15.11 14.43 -22.09
CA THR A 133 -15.96 14.75 -20.92
C THR A 133 -15.08 15.31 -19.81
N SER A 134 -15.32 16.58 -19.52
CA SER A 134 -14.74 17.35 -18.42
C SER A 134 -15.34 16.92 -17.09
N GLY A 135 -14.49 16.64 -16.09
CA GLY A 135 -14.95 16.53 -14.71
C GLY A 135 -14.09 15.67 -13.79
N ILE A 136 -12.80 15.97 -13.65
CA ILE A 136 -12.04 15.61 -12.44
C ILE A 136 -11.17 16.80 -12.07
N GLU A 137 -11.70 17.68 -11.24
CA GLU A 137 -10.88 18.63 -10.48
C GLU A 137 -10.03 17.81 -9.51
N ALA A 138 -8.74 17.70 -9.82
CA ALA A 138 -7.76 17.07 -8.96
C ALA A 138 -7.63 17.87 -7.66
N GLN A 139 -8.01 17.26 -6.54
CA GLN A 139 -7.68 17.72 -5.19
C GLN A 139 -6.17 17.64 -4.98
N SER A 140 -5.46 18.67 -5.46
CA SER A 140 -4.09 18.99 -5.10
C SER A 140 -4.11 19.66 -3.72
N GLU A 141 -4.28 18.87 -2.66
CA GLU A 141 -4.08 19.34 -1.29
C GLU A 141 -3.02 18.48 -0.58
N MET A 142 -2.06 19.17 0.06
CA MET A 142 -1.18 18.69 1.15
C MET A 142 0.24 18.15 0.86
N LEU A 143 0.90 18.54 -0.24
CA LEU A 143 2.37 18.46 -0.29
C LEU A 143 2.99 19.66 0.46
N GLY A 144 3.47 19.42 1.68
CA GLY A 144 4.24 20.41 2.43
C GLY A 144 5.72 20.04 2.45
N ARG A 145 6.57 21.02 2.74
CA ARG A 145 8.01 20.78 2.94
C ARG A 145 8.30 20.39 4.39
N ASP A 146 9.32 19.56 4.57
CA ASP A 146 9.88 19.20 5.86
C ASP A 146 10.81 20.30 6.40
N ALA A 147 11.39 20.11 7.60
CA ALA A 147 12.27 21.11 8.21
C ALA A 147 13.54 21.41 7.37
N HIS A 148 13.88 20.52 6.45
CA HIS A 148 15.04 20.59 5.56
C HIS A 148 14.67 21.01 4.13
N GLY A 149 13.41 21.37 3.89
CA GLY A 149 12.91 21.79 2.58
C GLY A 149 12.55 20.65 1.61
N SER A 150 12.64 19.39 2.04
CA SER A 150 12.28 18.20 1.24
C SER A 150 10.77 17.97 1.25
N HIS A 151 10.24 17.28 0.25
CA HIS A 151 8.81 16.92 0.23
C HIS A 151 8.48 15.95 1.37
N SER A 152 7.34 16.17 2.03
CA SER A 152 6.89 15.33 3.13
C SER A 152 5.38 15.16 3.17
N ASN A 153 4.94 13.96 3.54
CA ASN A 153 3.55 13.59 3.70
C ASN A 153 2.93 14.28 4.92
N GLN A 154 2.29 15.43 4.69
CA GLN A 154 1.71 16.24 5.77
C GLN A 154 0.54 15.54 6.47
N ARG A 155 -0.14 14.61 5.80
CA ARG A 155 -1.25 13.86 6.41
C ARG A 155 -0.75 12.95 7.51
N LEU A 156 0.28 12.15 7.22
CA LEU A 156 0.93 11.30 8.21
C LEU A 156 1.55 12.13 9.34
N ARG A 157 2.14 13.29 9.02
CA ARG A 157 2.69 14.20 10.03
C ARG A 157 1.63 14.70 11.01
N ARG A 158 0.44 15.08 10.52
CA ARG A 158 -0.71 15.47 11.37
C ARG A 158 -1.21 14.34 12.26
N TRP A 159 -0.91 13.09 11.91
CA TRP A 159 -1.22 11.91 12.72
C TRP A 159 -0.10 11.51 13.68
N GLY A 160 0.97 12.30 13.77
CA GLY A 160 2.06 12.09 14.71
C GLY A 160 3.10 11.07 14.24
N VAL A 161 3.12 10.74 12.95
CA VAL A 161 4.15 9.89 12.35
C VAL A 161 5.47 10.68 12.27
N SER A 162 6.61 10.00 12.44
CA SER A 162 7.93 10.63 12.42
C SER A 162 8.23 11.28 11.06
N GLU A 163 9.07 12.31 11.07
CA GLU A 163 9.42 13.06 9.84
C GLU A 163 10.08 12.16 8.79
N ALA A 164 10.95 11.24 9.22
CA ALA A 164 11.58 10.26 8.35
C ALA A 164 10.53 9.41 7.61
N VAL A 165 9.58 8.82 8.34
CA VAL A 165 8.51 8.02 7.74
C VAL A 165 7.60 8.88 6.85
N CYS A 166 7.33 10.14 7.21
CA CYS A 166 6.52 11.04 6.39
C CYS A 166 7.18 11.37 5.04
N ARG A 167 8.51 11.50 5.01
CA ARG A 167 9.27 11.68 3.76
C ARG A 167 9.30 10.38 2.94
N ASP A 168 9.54 9.27 3.61
CA ASP A 168 9.72 7.98 2.96
C ASP A 168 8.39 7.44 2.40
N ALA A 169 7.26 7.69 3.07
CA ALA A 169 5.91 7.27 2.66
C ALA A 169 5.23 8.18 1.63
N LEU A 170 5.99 8.88 0.78
CA LEU A 170 5.49 9.52 -0.43
C LEU A 170 5.57 8.55 -1.60
N ASN A 171 4.46 8.33 -2.31
CA ASN A 171 4.34 7.35 -3.36
C ASN A 171 5.20 7.72 -4.60
N PRO A 172 6.19 6.91 -5.01
CA PRO A 172 7.05 7.19 -6.16
C PRO A 172 6.40 6.83 -7.51
N GLY A 173 5.09 6.54 -7.53
CA GLY A 173 4.32 6.22 -8.73
C GLY A 173 3.76 4.80 -8.81
N PHE A 174 3.60 4.14 -7.66
CA PHE A 174 2.85 2.88 -7.57
C PHE A 174 1.34 3.11 -7.71
N ILE A 175 0.69 2.23 -8.45
CA ILE A 175 -0.76 2.22 -8.65
C ILE A 175 -1.26 0.80 -8.36
N ASP A 176 -2.39 0.71 -7.68
CA ASP A 176 -3.13 -0.54 -7.51
C ASP A 176 -4.09 -0.73 -8.68
N PRO A 177 -3.98 -1.81 -9.48
CA PRO A 177 -4.87 -2.04 -10.60
C PRO A 177 -6.25 -2.57 -10.17
N PHE A 178 -6.45 -2.88 -8.89
CA PHE A 178 -7.73 -3.35 -8.36
C PHE A 178 -8.54 -2.20 -7.78
N PRO A 179 -9.88 -2.32 -7.78
CA PRO A 179 -10.72 -1.29 -7.17
C PRO A 179 -10.47 -1.21 -5.66
N MET A 180 -10.61 0.01 -5.13
CA MET A 180 -10.34 0.30 -3.70
C MET A 180 -11.24 -0.48 -2.75
N ASN A 181 -12.47 -0.79 -3.18
CA ASN A 181 -13.45 -1.55 -2.41
C ASN A 181 -13.32 -3.07 -2.56
N LEU A 182 -12.25 -3.57 -3.22
CA LEU A 182 -11.99 -5.01 -3.27
C LEU A 182 -11.77 -5.55 -1.86
N VAL A 183 -12.53 -6.58 -1.50
CA VAL A 183 -12.40 -7.29 -0.23
C VAL A 183 -11.81 -8.66 -0.50
N THR A 184 -10.63 -8.94 0.07
CA THR A 184 -10.00 -10.26 -0.03
C THR A 184 -10.22 -11.09 1.23
N LEU A 185 -10.51 -10.47 2.37
CA LEU A 185 -10.95 -11.16 3.58
C LEU A 185 -12.38 -10.78 3.94
N ASP A 186 -13.29 -11.75 3.88
CA ASP A 186 -14.63 -11.73 4.50
C ASP A 186 -15.07 -13.18 4.73
N ASN A 187 -14.21 -13.96 5.40
CA ASN A 187 -14.42 -15.38 5.61
C ASN A 187 -15.56 -15.61 6.61
N PRO A 188 -16.57 -16.45 6.27
CA PRO A 188 -17.66 -16.80 7.19
C PRO A 188 -17.20 -17.31 8.57
N ALA A 189 -16.02 -17.94 8.65
CA ALA A 189 -15.42 -18.40 9.91
C ALA A 189 -15.15 -17.25 10.91
N TYR A 190 -15.03 -16.02 10.43
CA TYR A 190 -14.80 -14.82 11.26
C TYR A 190 -16.08 -14.00 11.47
N ARG A 191 -17.26 -14.60 11.29
CA ARG A 191 -18.54 -13.94 11.55
C ARG A 191 -19.09 -14.34 12.91
N LEU A 192 -19.66 -13.37 13.62
CA LEU A 192 -20.40 -13.60 14.84
C LEU A 192 -21.84 -13.13 14.62
N PHE A 193 -22.80 -14.06 14.76
CA PHE A 193 -24.22 -13.80 14.48
C PHE A 193 -24.47 -13.17 13.09
N GLY A 194 -23.71 -13.59 12.08
CA GLY A 194 -23.81 -13.08 10.71
C GLY A 194 -23.07 -11.76 10.44
N VAL A 195 -22.48 -11.13 11.47
CA VAL A 195 -21.70 -9.89 11.33
C VAL A 195 -20.22 -10.22 11.14
N SER A 196 -19.60 -9.68 10.09
CA SER A 196 -18.16 -9.84 9.82
C SER A 196 -17.31 -9.13 10.88
N LEU A 197 -16.59 -9.90 11.71
CA LEU A 197 -15.69 -9.36 12.73
C LEU A 197 -14.36 -8.89 12.13
N MET A 198 -13.93 -9.56 11.07
CA MET A 198 -12.74 -9.26 10.28
C MET A 198 -13.13 -9.17 8.82
N LYS A 199 -12.91 -8.01 8.22
CA LYS A 199 -13.21 -7.74 6.82
C LYS A 199 -12.24 -6.70 6.27
N GLY A 200 -11.63 -6.96 5.12
CA GLY A 200 -10.70 -6.00 4.52
C GLY A 200 -9.99 -6.50 3.26
N LYS A 201 -9.05 -5.68 2.78
CA LYS A 201 -8.17 -5.98 1.65
C LYS A 201 -6.79 -6.37 2.17
N LEU A 202 -6.50 -7.66 2.21
CA LEU A 202 -5.20 -8.14 2.68
C LEU A 202 -4.17 -8.04 1.58
N ASP A 203 -4.56 -8.53 0.41
CA ASP A 203 -3.68 -8.73 -0.71
C ASP A 203 -3.64 -7.48 -1.57
N TRP A 204 -2.42 -7.06 -1.91
CA TRP A 204 -2.17 -5.93 -2.78
C TRP A 204 -1.26 -6.31 -3.92
N ILE A 205 -1.51 -5.67 -5.07
CA ILE A 205 -0.61 -5.62 -6.21
C ILE A 205 -0.42 -4.14 -6.51
N LEU A 206 0.77 -3.62 -6.27
CA LEU A 206 1.12 -2.23 -6.54
C LEU A 206 2.12 -2.21 -7.67
N LEU A 207 1.81 -1.52 -8.75
CA LEU A 207 2.57 -1.52 -9.99
C LEU A 207 3.16 -0.15 -10.25
N ARG A 208 4.46 -0.09 -10.56
CA ARG A 208 5.14 1.13 -10.99
C ARG A 208 5.70 0.94 -12.39
N ARG A 209 5.26 1.82 -13.31
CA ARG A 209 5.61 1.78 -14.75
C ARG A 209 5.30 0.44 -15.42
N LEU A 210 4.24 -0.22 -14.95
CA LEU A 210 3.69 -1.40 -15.60
C LEU A 210 2.22 -1.14 -15.91
N HIS A 211 1.72 -1.71 -17.00
CA HIS A 211 0.31 -1.72 -17.34
C HIS A 211 -0.29 -3.04 -16.89
N ALA A 212 -1.39 -3.00 -16.12
CA ALA A 212 -2.21 -4.18 -15.90
C ALA A 212 -3.07 -4.42 -17.15
N LEU A 213 -2.88 -5.57 -17.78
CA LEU A 213 -3.64 -6.03 -18.95
C LEU A 213 -4.91 -6.77 -18.52
N ALA A 214 -4.83 -7.52 -17.44
CA ALA A 214 -5.94 -8.26 -16.87
C ALA A 214 -5.72 -8.45 -15.37
N THR A 215 -6.82 -8.52 -14.61
CA THR A 215 -6.82 -8.80 -13.18
C THR A 215 -7.76 -9.94 -12.88
N SER A 216 -7.43 -10.77 -11.90
CA SER A 216 -8.31 -11.84 -11.43
C SER A 216 -8.27 -11.96 -9.92
N VAL A 217 -9.36 -12.50 -9.38
CA VAL A 217 -9.56 -12.79 -7.97
C VAL A 217 -10.09 -14.22 -7.91
N GLY A 218 -9.68 -15.01 -6.92
CA GLY A 218 -10.24 -16.34 -6.72
C GLY A 218 -10.20 -16.77 -5.26
N ASN A 219 -10.48 -18.06 -5.02
CA ASN A 219 -10.70 -18.61 -3.67
C ASN A 219 -11.96 -18.01 -2.99
N ASP A 220 -13.07 -17.85 -3.74
CA ASP A 220 -14.32 -17.27 -3.22
C ASP A 220 -14.96 -18.07 -2.07
N ASN A 221 -14.64 -19.37 -1.99
CA ASN A 221 -15.13 -20.27 -0.94
C ASN A 221 -14.14 -20.40 0.24
N TYR A 222 -13.00 -19.72 0.20
CA TYR A 222 -11.94 -19.78 1.22
C TYR A 222 -11.41 -21.20 1.49
N SER A 223 -11.47 -22.12 0.52
CA SER A 223 -11.04 -23.51 0.72
C SER A 223 -9.53 -23.69 0.70
N MET A 224 -8.79 -22.75 0.10
CA MET A 224 -7.32 -22.83 -0.04
C MET A 224 -6.56 -21.93 0.95
N SER A 225 -7.21 -20.87 1.42
CA SER A 225 -6.69 -19.87 2.36
C SER A 225 -7.87 -19.15 3.00
N ASP A 226 -7.66 -18.53 4.16
CA ASP A 226 -8.66 -17.73 4.86
C ASP A 226 -9.00 -16.40 4.18
N HIS A 227 -8.26 -16.03 3.13
CA HIS A 227 -8.52 -14.88 2.26
C HIS A 227 -8.41 -15.26 0.78
N LYS A 228 -9.03 -14.45 -0.08
CA LYS A 228 -8.99 -14.58 -1.54
C LYS A 228 -7.60 -14.24 -2.06
N TRP A 229 -7.17 -14.91 -3.12
CA TRP A 229 -5.97 -14.49 -3.84
C TRP A 229 -6.34 -13.48 -4.93
N ILE A 230 -5.39 -12.63 -5.29
CA ILE A 230 -5.49 -11.71 -6.44
C ILE A 230 -4.30 -11.92 -7.37
N SER A 231 -4.49 -11.71 -8.67
CA SER A 231 -3.41 -11.79 -9.65
C SER A 231 -3.60 -10.78 -10.79
N ALA A 232 -2.49 -10.34 -11.40
CA ALA A 232 -2.53 -9.43 -12.53
C ALA A 232 -1.56 -9.86 -13.63
N SER A 233 -2.03 -9.87 -14.87
CA SER A 233 -1.18 -9.95 -16.06
C SER A 233 -0.70 -8.54 -16.39
N VAL A 234 0.61 -8.36 -16.54
CA VAL A 234 1.22 -7.03 -16.70
C VAL A 234 2.14 -6.93 -17.91
N SER A 235 2.28 -5.72 -18.45
CA SER A 235 3.29 -5.36 -19.45
C SER A 235 4.12 -4.15 -19.01
N PHE A 236 5.30 -4.00 -19.59
CA PHE A 236 6.14 -2.80 -19.41
C PHE A 236 5.48 -1.58 -20.09
N LYS A 237 5.54 -0.42 -19.43
CA LYS A 237 5.14 0.88 -19.97
C LYS A 237 6.22 1.48 -20.87
#